data_AF-A0A8I0H770-F1
#
_entry.id   AF-A0A8I0H770-F1
#
_cell.length_a   1.000
_cell.length_b   1.000
_cell.length_c   1.000
_cell.angle_alpha   90.00
_cell.angle_beta   90.00
_cell.angle_gamma   90.00
#
_symmetry.space_group_name_H-M   'P 1'
#
loop_
_entity.id
_entity.type
_entity.pdbx_description
1 polymer ?
#
loop_
_entity_poly.entity_id
_entity_poly.type
_entity_poly.pdbx_seq_one_letter_code
_entity_poly.pdbx_strand_id
1 'polypeptide(L)'
;ARLLRASMLDVAGQRHVTWARLRGLNDKQTERRHILRNASLPMITAVGMHIGELIGGTMIIENIFAWPGVGRYAVSAIFNRDYPVIQCFTLMM
;
A
#
# COMPACT_ATOMS: atom_id res chain seq x y z
N ALA A 1 6.76 8.47 7.45
CA ALA A 1 6.00 9.75 7.42
C ALA A 1 6.45 10.76 6.34
N ARG A 2 7.53 10.52 5.57
CA ARG A 2 7.99 11.47 4.53
C ARG A 2 7.03 11.61 3.35
N LEU A 3 6.45 10.50 2.88
CA LEU A 3 5.56 10.45 1.72
C LEU A 3 4.33 11.36 1.89
N LEU A 4 3.67 11.26 3.05
CA LEU A 4 2.53 12.10 3.42
C LEU A 4 2.87 13.59 3.44
N ARG A 5 4.02 13.95 4.02
CA ARG A 5 4.49 15.34 4.10
C ARG A 5 4.84 15.91 2.72
N ALA A 6 5.48 15.12 1.86
CA ALA A 6 5.79 15.51 0.48
C ALA A 6 4.50 15.72 -0.34
N SER A 7 3.56 14.78 -0.28
CA SER A 7 2.27 14.89 -0.97
C SER A 7 1.44 16.08 -0.48
N MET A 8 1.49 16.41 0.82
CA MET A 8 0.82 17.61 1.34
C MET A 8 1.44 18.91 0.81
N LEU A 9 2.77 18.96 0.69
CA LEU A 9 3.49 20.11 0.15
C LEU A 9 3.19 20.32 -1.33
N ASP A 10 3.13 19.23 -2.09
CA ASP A 10 2.76 19.25 -3.52
C ASP A 10 1.32 19.74 -3.71
N VAL A 11 0.37 19.22 -2.94
CA VAL A 11 -1.04 19.62 -3.01
C VAL A 11 -1.23 21.07 -2.53
N ALA A 12 -0.50 21.51 -1.51
CA ALA A 12 -0.56 22.89 -1.03
C ALA A 12 -0.09 23.93 -2.07
N GLY A 13 0.83 23.55 -2.97
CA GLY A 13 1.29 24.38 -4.08
C GLY A 13 0.32 24.45 -5.26
N GLN A 14 -0.74 23.64 -5.28
CA GLN A 14 -1.67 23.62 -6.40
C GLN A 14 -2.65 24.79 -6.37
N ARG A 15 -2.93 25.34 -7.56
CA ARG A 15 -3.83 26.49 -7.79
C ARG A 15 -5.16 26.35 -7.04
N HIS A 16 -5.76 25.16 -6.98
CA HIS A 16 -7.05 24.94 -6.33
C HIS A 16 -7.06 25.30 -4.83
N VAL A 17 -5.91 25.18 -4.14
CA VAL A 17 -5.74 25.61 -2.74
C VAL A 17 -5.64 27.14 -2.65
N THR A 18 -4.94 27.76 -3.60
CA THR A 18 -4.85 29.23 -3.70
C THR A 18 -6.21 29.86 -3.95
N TRP A 19 -7.01 29.28 -4.85
CA TRP A 19 -8.39 29.72 -5.10
C TRP A 19 -9.29 29.55 -3.87
N ALA A 20 -9.11 28.47 -3.10
CA ALA A 20 -9.85 28.27 -1.85
C ALA A 20 -9.49 29.33 -0.79
N ARG A 21 -8.20 29.69 -0.66
CA ARG A 21 -7.74 30.78 0.21
C ARG A 21 -8.28 32.14 -0.21
N LEU A 22 -8.23 32.46 -1.50
CA LEU A 22 -8.77 33.72 -2.04
C LEU A 22 -10.29 33.85 -1.83
N ARG A 23 -11.00 32.72 -1.73
CA ARG A 23 -12.44 32.67 -1.42
C ARG A 23 -12.78 32.98 0.04
N GLY A 24 -11.78 33.19 0.91
CA GLY A 24 -11.99 33.46 2.34
C GLY A 24 -12.35 32.23 3.18
N LEU A 25 -12.12 31.01 2.66
CA LEU A 25 -12.32 29.79 3.44
C LEU A 25 -11.32 29.71 4.58
N ASN A 26 -11.82 29.36 5.77
CA ASN A 26 -11.00 29.26 6.99
C ASN A 26 -9.82 28.31 6.76
N ASP A 27 -8.59 28.73 7.09
CA ASP A 27 -7.36 28.01 6.76
C ASP A 27 -7.38 26.55 7.27
N LYS A 28 -7.97 26.33 8.45
CA LYS A 28 -8.14 24.98 9.04
C LYS A 28 -9.07 24.07 8.22
N GLN A 29 -10.09 24.61 7.56
CA GLN A 29 -10.99 23.84 6.70
C GLN A 29 -10.32 23.50 5.38
N THR A 30 -9.54 24.42 4.81
CA THR A 30 -8.77 24.21 3.58
C THR A 30 -7.71 23.13 3.78
N GLU A 31 -6.97 23.18 4.89
CA GLU A 31 -5.93 22.20 5.21
C GLU A 31 -6.53 20.79 5.41
N ARG A 32 -7.57 20.67 6.25
CA ARG A 32 -8.13 19.36 6.62
C ARG A 32 -9.01 18.74 5.53
N ARG A 33 -9.74 19.53 4.75
CA ARG A 33 -10.73 19.01 3.78
C ARG A 33 -10.23 19.02 2.33
N HIS A 34 -9.38 19.98 1.94
CA HIS A 34 -8.83 20.05 0.59
C HIS A 34 -7.42 19.44 0.53
N ILE A 35 -6.48 19.92 1.34
CA ILE A 35 -5.09 19.47 1.24
C ILE A 35 -4.95 18.02 1.71
N LEU A 36 -5.45 17.68 2.90
CA LEU A 36 -5.26 16.36 3.51
C LEU A 36 -5.97 15.24 2.73
N ARG A 37 -7.18 15.50 2.22
CA ARG A 37 -7.97 14.51 1.46
C ARG A 37 -7.45 14.29 0.04
N ASN A 38 -6.82 15.31 -0.56
CA ASN A 38 -6.24 15.17 -1.89
C ASN A 38 -4.81 14.60 -1.82
N ALA A 39 -4.06 14.95 -0.77
CA ALA A 39 -2.73 14.40 -0.49
C ALA A 39 -2.76 12.93 0.00
N SER A 40 -3.91 12.43 0.47
CA SER A 40 -4.05 11.02 0.86
C SER A 40 -4.14 10.06 -0.32
N LEU A 41 -4.45 10.53 -1.53
CA LEU A 41 -4.56 9.67 -2.72
C LEU A 41 -3.25 8.89 -3.02
N PRO A 42 -2.08 9.54 -3.11
CA PRO A 42 -0.81 8.83 -3.29
C PRO A 42 -0.40 7.99 -2.08
N MET A 43 -0.89 8.32 -0.88
CA MET A 43 -0.64 7.50 0.30
C MET A 43 -1.43 6.17 0.23
N ILE A 44 -2.69 6.22 -0.19
CA ILE A 44 -3.53 5.04 -0.34
C ILE A 44 -2.94 4.08 -1.39
N THR A 45 -2.45 4.60 -2.52
CA THR A 45 -1.79 3.77 -3.52
C THR A 45 -0.49 3.16 -3.02
N ALA A 46 0.35 3.94 -2.31
CA ALA A 46 1.58 3.40 -1.72
C ALA A 46 1.30 2.31 -0.67
N VAL A 47 0.27 2.49 0.16
CA VAL A 47 -0.16 1.47 1.13
C VAL A 47 -0.67 0.22 0.43
N GLY A 48 -1.47 0.36 -0.63
CA GLY A 48 -1.92 -0.78 -1.44
C GLY A 48 -0.76 -1.56 -2.06
N MET A 49 0.27 -0.86 -2.55
CA MET A 49 1.47 -1.47 -3.10
C MET A 49 2.26 -2.24 -2.02
N HIS A 50 2.43 -1.66 -0.84
CA HIS A 50 3.07 -2.34 0.29
C HIS A 50 2.28 -3.54 0.81
N ILE A 51 0.94 -3.51 0.76
CA ILE A 51 0.11 -4.68 1.11
C ILE A 51 0.36 -5.82 0.10
N GLY A 52 0.43 -5.51 -1.21
CA GLY A 52 0.78 -6.52 -2.22
C GLY A 52 2.17 -7.11 -2.01
N GLU A 53 3.15 -6.26 -1.67
CA GLU A 53 4.51 -6.68 -1.31
C GLU A 53 4.54 -7.57 -0.06
N LEU A 54 3.69 -7.27 0.93
CA LEU A 54 3.53 -8.07 2.14
C LEU A 54 2.97 -9.47 1.84
N ILE A 55 2.03 -9.57 0.91
CA ILE A 55 1.44 -10.84 0.48
C ILE A 55 2.52 -11.71 -0.19
N GLY A 56 3.33 -11.15 -1.09
CA GLY A 56 4.46 -11.86 -1.69
C GLY A 56 5.56 -12.25 -0.68
N GLY A 57 5.83 -11.38 0.29
CA GLY A 57 6.82 -11.62 1.35
C GLY A 57 6.37 -12.58 2.45
N THR A 58 5.06 -12.86 2.56
CA THR A 58 4.49 -13.72 3.61
C THR A 58 5.03 -15.14 3.55
N MET A 59 5.38 -15.66 2.38
CA MET A 59 5.99 -16.99 2.23
C MET A 59 7.29 -17.15 3.06
N ILE A 60 8.12 -16.10 3.13
CA ILE A 60 9.37 -16.11 3.89
C ILE A 60 9.07 -16.13 5.39
N ILE A 61 8.09 -15.35 5.82
CA ILE A 61 7.68 -15.24 7.22
C ILE A 61 7.07 -16.57 7.71
N GLU A 62 6.21 -17.20 6.90
CA GLU A 62 5.60 -18.50 7.18
C GLU A 62 6.63 -19.62 7.32
N ASN A 63 7.70 -19.58 6.50
CA ASN A 63 8.77 -20.57 6.57
C ASN A 63 9.61 -20.42 7.85
N ILE A 64 10.01 -19.18 8.17
CA ILE A 64 10.88 -18.89 9.34
C ILE A 64 10.13 -19.13 10.67
N PHE A 65 8.87 -18.70 10.76
CA PHE A 65 8.08 -18.81 12.00
C PHE A 65 7.28 -20.12 12.10
N ALA A 66 7.42 -21.03 11.14
CA ALA A 66 6.73 -22.32 11.10
C ALA A 66 5.18 -22.20 11.25
N TRP A 67 4.61 -21.05 10.89
CA TRP A 67 3.16 -20.82 10.98
C TRP A 67 2.46 -21.63 9.86
N PRO A 68 1.38 -22.38 10.15
CA PRO A 68 0.74 -23.24 9.15
C PRO A 68 -0.02 -22.35 8.15
N GLY A 69 0.62 -22.08 7.02
CA GLY A 69 0.11 -21.23 5.95
C GLY A 69 0.39 -21.79 4.55
N VAL A 70 -0.14 -21.09 3.54
CA VAL A 70 -0.18 -21.57 2.15
C VAL A 70 1.21 -21.60 1.51
N GLY A 71 2.10 -20.67 1.88
CA GLY A 71 3.48 -20.66 1.40
C GLY A 71 4.32 -21.81 1.96
N ARG A 72 4.07 -22.25 3.20
CA ARG A 72 4.70 -23.45 3.75
C ARG A 72 4.24 -24.73 3.04
N TYR A 73 2.96 -24.80 2.66
CA TYR A 73 2.42 -25.90 1.87
C TYR A 73 3.08 -25.98 0.48
N ALA A 74 3.29 -24.83 -0.16
CA ALA A 74 4.02 -24.74 -1.43
C ALA A 74 5.47 -25.24 -1.30
N VAL A 75 6.19 -24.88 -0.22
CA VAL A 75 7.56 -25.37 0.02
C VAL A 75 7.59 -26.89 0.20
N SER A 76 6.68 -27.47 1.00
CA SER A 76 6.58 -28.91 1.15
C SER A 76 6.26 -29.63 -0.17
N ALA A 77 5.42 -29.02 -1.02
CA ALA A 77 5.12 -29.53 -2.37
C ALA A 77 6.32 -29.48 -3.31
N ILE A 78 7.21 -28.49 -3.18
CA ILE A 78 8.50 -28.44 -3.91
C ILE A 78 9.38 -29.62 -3.52
N PHE A 79 9.47 -29.93 -2.21
CA PHE A 79 10.24 -31.08 -1.73
C PHE A 79 9.67 -32.42 -2.22
N ASN A 80 8.34 -32.54 -2.30
CA ASN A 80 7.66 -33.73 -2.83
C ASN A 80 7.55 -33.77 -4.37
N ARG A 81 8.03 -32.74 -5.08
CA ARG A 81 7.90 -32.58 -6.55
C ARG A 81 6.46 -32.63 -7.04
N ASP A 82 5.51 -32.12 -6.26
CA ASP A 82 4.11 -32.02 -6.65
C ASP A 82 3.89 -30.82 -7.58
N TYR A 83 4.21 -31.00 -8.87
CA TYR A 83 4.06 -29.98 -9.91
C TYR A 83 2.67 -29.32 -10.00
N PRO A 84 1.53 -30.02 -9.83
CA PRO A 84 0.21 -29.40 -9.90
C PRO A 84 -0.01 -28.35 -8.81
N VAL A 85 0.50 -28.61 -7.60
CA VAL A 85 0.37 -27.69 -6.45
C VAL A 85 1.24 -26.45 -6.66
N ILE A 86 2.46 -26.64 -7.16
CA ILE A 86 3.37 -25.53 -7.48
C ILE A 86 2.77 -24.63 -8.57
N GLN A 87 2.16 -25.22 -9.60
CA GLN A 87 1.54 -24.48 -10.69
C GLN A 87 0.29 -23.70 -10.22
N CYS A 88 -0.57 -24.30 -9.40
CA CYS A 88 -1.69 -23.59 -8.77
C CYS A 88 -1.22 -22.44 -7.87
N PHE A 89 -0.16 -22.66 -7.07
CA PHE A 89 0.38 -21.64 -6.20
C PHE A 89 0.94 -20.44 -6.99
N THR A 90 1.63 -20.70 -8.10
CA THR A 90 2.22 -19.65 -8.97
C THR A 90 1.16 -18.86 -9.73
N LEU A 91 0.01 -19.46 -10.06
CA LEU A 91 -1.10 -18.78 -10.74
C LEU A 91 -1.96 -17.94 -9.79
N MET A 92 -2.01 -18.30 -8.51
CA MET A 92 -2.89 -17.67 -7.51
C MET A 92 -2.22 -16.53 -6.74
N MET A 93 -0.89 -16.55 -6.60
CA MET A 93 -0.08 -15.47 -6.03
C MET A 93 0.29 -14.45 -7.11
#